data_AF-A0A538BF62-F1
#
_entry.id   AF-A0A538BF62-F1
#
_cell.length_a   1.000
_cell.length_b   1.000
_cell.length_c   1.000
_cell.angle_alpha   90.00
_cell.angle_beta   90.00
_cell.angle_gamma   90.00
#
_symmetry.space_group_name_H-M   'P 1'
#
loop_
_entity.id
_entity.type
_entity.pdbx_description
1 polymer ?
#
loop_
_entity_poly.entity_id
_entity_poly.type
_entity_poly.pdbx_seq_one_letter_code
_entity_poly.pdbx_strand_id
1 'polypeptide(L)'
;MNGYGVLRRVYVRPPDTRSLASWEAFGWHHAPDPRSIGREHLAFREQLADAGAEVITGATPVPGDPDAIYAYDPVLVLDDGAIMLRPGKVKRRSEPRAVARDLEASGVPVLAALEPPATAEGGDLVFLDDVTLLVGVGYRTNAAGAEQLASLLEPRGITVHRFDL
;
A
#
# COMPACT_ATOMS: atom_id res chain seq x y z
N MET A 1 -9.73 1.64 12.92
CA MET A 1 -9.79 1.68 11.44
C MET A 1 -10.52 0.45 10.93
N ASN A 2 -11.62 0.62 10.19
CA ASN A 2 -12.37 -0.51 9.62
C ASN A 2 -12.52 -0.39 8.10
N GLY A 3 -12.56 -1.53 7.41
CA GLY A 3 -12.63 -1.59 5.93
C GLY A 3 -13.99 -1.24 5.33
N TYR A 4 -14.94 -0.74 6.14
CA TYR A 4 -16.35 -0.56 5.75
C TYR A 4 -16.94 0.81 6.15
N GLY A 5 -16.16 1.68 6.80
CA GLY A 5 -16.58 3.01 7.21
C GLY A 5 -16.65 4.00 6.05
N VAL A 6 -17.16 5.21 6.33
CA VAL A 6 -17.14 6.32 5.36
C VAL A 6 -15.69 6.75 5.11
N LEU A 7 -15.24 6.64 3.86
CA LEU A 7 -13.90 7.05 3.44
C LEU A 7 -13.80 8.58 3.43
N ARG A 8 -13.07 9.15 4.39
CA ARG A 8 -12.90 10.62 4.51
C ARG A 8 -11.67 11.15 3.79
N ARG A 9 -10.60 10.35 3.75
CA ARG A 9 -9.30 10.72 3.18
C ARG A 9 -8.66 9.48 2.58
N VAL A 10 -8.08 9.62 1.39
CA VAL A 10 -7.50 8.49 0.67
C VAL A 10 -6.24 8.92 -0.05
N TYR A 11 -5.19 8.09 0.08
CA TYR A 11 -3.97 8.24 -0.69
C TYR A 11 -4.05 7.38 -1.94
N VAL A 12 -3.80 7.99 -3.09
CA VAL A 12 -3.77 7.33 -4.40
C VAL A 12 -2.56 7.82 -5.18
N ARG A 13 -2.06 7.00 -6.11
CA ARG A 13 -0.84 7.31 -6.84
C ARG A 13 -1.03 7.16 -8.34
N PRO A 14 -0.86 8.23 -9.13
CA PRO A 14 -1.04 8.15 -10.57
C PRO A 14 0.04 7.28 -11.23
N PRO A 15 -0.26 6.68 -12.39
CA PRO A 15 0.72 5.92 -13.16
C PRO A 15 1.89 6.83 -13.61
N ASP A 16 3.13 6.33 -13.49
CA ASP A 16 4.26 6.94 -14.21
C ASP A 16 4.31 6.35 -15.61
N THR A 17 3.91 7.14 -16.61
CA THR A 17 3.86 6.72 -18.01
C THR A 17 5.22 6.26 -18.54
N ARG A 18 6.33 6.73 -17.96
CA ARG A 18 7.69 6.31 -18.34
C ARG A 18 8.03 4.92 -17.79
N SER A 19 7.45 4.52 -16.67
CA SER A 19 7.64 3.20 -16.06
C SER A 19 6.84 2.11 -16.76
N LEU A 20 5.82 2.47 -17.55
CA LEU A 20 4.97 1.51 -18.27
C LEU A 20 5.75 0.63 -19.24
N ALA A 21 6.92 1.07 -19.73
CA ALA A 21 7.79 0.25 -20.57
C ALA A 21 8.25 -1.05 -19.87
N SER A 22 8.19 -1.12 -18.54
CA SER A 22 8.57 -2.29 -17.75
C SER A 22 7.41 -3.25 -17.44
N TRP A 23 6.20 -3.03 -17.99
CA TRP A 23 4.98 -3.79 -17.68
C TRP A 23 5.17 -5.33 -17.65
N GLU A 24 5.83 -5.89 -18.68
CA GLU A 24 6.02 -7.34 -18.81
C GLU A 24 6.90 -7.88 -17.66
N ALA A 25 7.93 -7.13 -17.28
CA ALA A 25 8.84 -7.50 -16.20
C ALA A 25 8.18 -7.47 -14.80
N PHE A 26 7.01 -6.83 -14.68
CA PHE A 26 6.18 -6.80 -13.48
C PHE A 26 4.99 -7.76 -13.56
N GLY A 27 4.84 -8.48 -14.69
CA GLY A 27 3.84 -9.53 -14.87
C GLY A 27 2.47 -9.02 -15.29
N TRP A 28 2.39 -7.82 -15.86
CA TRP A 28 1.15 -7.34 -16.46
C TRP A 28 0.85 -8.17 -17.71
N HIS A 29 -0.43 -8.47 -17.97
CA HIS A 29 -0.80 -9.32 -19.11
C HIS A 29 -0.64 -8.65 -20.47
N HIS A 30 -0.80 -7.32 -20.51
CA HIS A 30 -0.70 -6.51 -21.73
C HIS A 30 -0.07 -5.15 -21.41
N ALA A 31 0.56 -4.56 -22.42
CA ALA A 31 1.05 -3.19 -22.34
C ALA A 31 -0.13 -2.21 -22.14
N PRO A 32 -0.09 -1.37 -21.11
CA PRO A 32 -1.13 -0.35 -20.90
C PRO A 32 -0.99 0.78 -21.92
N ASP A 33 -2.13 1.30 -22.41
CA ASP A 33 -2.13 2.54 -23.19
C ASP A 33 -1.83 3.74 -22.27
N PRO A 34 -0.74 4.49 -22.48
CA PRO A 34 -0.31 5.56 -21.56
C PRO A 34 -1.33 6.69 -21.42
N ARG A 35 -2.17 6.92 -22.43
CA ARG A 35 -3.21 7.95 -22.39
C ARG A 35 -4.41 7.48 -21.59
N SER A 36 -4.87 6.26 -21.86
CA SER A 36 -6.07 5.70 -21.22
C SER A 36 -5.83 5.45 -19.73
N ILE A 37 -4.69 4.87 -19.34
CA ILE A 37 -4.38 4.64 -17.92
C ILE A 37 -4.33 5.93 -17.10
N GLY A 38 -3.77 7.01 -17.67
CA GLY A 38 -3.73 8.32 -17.02
C GLY A 38 -5.11 8.96 -16.90
N ARG A 39 -5.93 8.88 -17.97
CA ARG A 39 -7.30 9.39 -17.96
C ARG A 39 -8.20 8.63 -16.98
N GLU A 40 -8.12 7.31 -16.97
CA GLU A 40 -8.91 6.44 -16.09
C GLU A 40 -8.53 6.67 -14.63
N HIS A 41 -7.23 6.78 -14.31
CA HIS A 41 -6.80 7.10 -12.96
C HIS A 41 -7.22 8.51 -12.52
N LEU A 42 -7.26 9.48 -13.44
CA LEU A 42 -7.81 10.81 -13.14
C LEU A 42 -9.31 10.73 -12.83
N ALA A 43 -10.09 10.05 -13.67
CA ALA A 43 -11.52 9.86 -13.45
C ALA A 43 -11.82 9.13 -12.13
N PHE A 44 -11.03 8.13 -11.78
CA PHE A 44 -11.12 7.43 -10.48
C PHE A 44 -10.92 8.40 -9.30
N ARG A 45 -9.93 9.29 -9.37
CA ARG A 45 -9.68 10.31 -8.34
C ARG A 45 -10.83 11.31 -8.21
N GLU A 46 -11.37 11.75 -9.34
CA GLU A 46 -12.52 12.66 -9.36
C GLU A 46 -13.74 12.00 -8.70
N GLN A 47 -14.01 10.72 -9.00
CA GLN A 47 -15.09 9.96 -8.37
C GLN A 47 -14.93 9.83 -6.84
N LEU A 48 -13.70 9.63 -6.35
CA LEU A 48 -13.43 9.62 -4.90
C LEU A 48 -13.70 10.99 -4.26
N ALA A 49 -13.27 12.07 -4.93
CA ALA A 49 -13.50 13.43 -4.46
C ALA A 49 -14.99 13.80 -4.47
N ASP A 50 -15.71 13.44 -5.54
CA ASP A 50 -17.16 13.65 -5.67
C ASP A 50 -17.96 12.87 -4.62
N ALA A 51 -17.45 11.70 -4.21
CA ALA A 51 -18.00 10.93 -3.09
C ALA A 51 -17.70 11.55 -1.72
N GLY A 52 -16.95 12.65 -1.66
CA GLY A 52 -16.66 13.43 -0.44
C GLY A 52 -15.33 13.10 0.24
N ALA A 53 -14.47 12.29 -0.37
CA ALA A 53 -13.16 11.98 0.20
C ALA A 53 -12.12 13.05 -0.18
N GLU A 54 -11.27 13.43 0.77
CA GLU A 54 -10.04 14.17 0.47
C GLU A 54 -9.04 13.23 -0.24
N VAL A 55 -8.71 13.55 -1.49
CA VAL A 55 -7.79 12.74 -2.31
C VAL A 55 -6.36 13.28 -2.21
N ILE A 56 -5.49 12.57 -1.50
CA ILE A 56 -4.06 12.82 -1.46
C ILE A 56 -3.42 12.13 -2.67
N THR A 57 -2.75 12.89 -3.52
CA THR A 57 -2.12 12.34 -4.72
C THR A 57 -0.62 12.21 -4.53
N GLY A 58 -0.09 10.99 -4.60
CA GLY A 58 1.34 10.71 -4.50
C GLY A 58 2.16 11.39 -5.60
N ALA A 59 3.29 11.98 -5.20
CA ALA A 59 4.15 12.78 -6.08
C ALA A 59 5.62 12.33 -6.04
N THR A 60 6.06 11.65 -4.97
CA THR A 60 7.45 11.18 -4.84
C THR A 60 7.76 10.12 -5.89
N PRO A 61 8.73 10.29 -6.81
CA PRO A 61 8.95 9.35 -7.92
C PRO A 61 9.34 7.92 -7.51
N VAL A 62 8.90 6.93 -8.29
CA VAL A 62 9.33 5.51 -8.21
C VAL A 62 9.67 5.06 -9.64
N PRO A 63 10.85 5.42 -10.16
CA PRO A 63 11.18 5.23 -11.57
C PRO A 63 11.35 3.75 -11.92
N GLY A 64 10.81 3.35 -13.07
CA GLY A 64 10.91 1.98 -13.59
C GLY A 64 9.95 0.99 -12.94
N ASP A 65 9.05 1.46 -12.07
CA ASP A 65 8.07 0.65 -11.37
C ASP A 65 6.64 1.03 -11.81
N PRO A 66 6.00 0.23 -12.68
CA PRO A 66 4.59 0.43 -13.04
C PRO A 66 3.63 -0.03 -11.92
N ASP A 67 4.04 -0.94 -11.03
CA ASP A 67 3.22 -1.43 -9.90
C ASP A 67 3.04 -0.37 -8.81
N ALA A 68 3.85 0.70 -8.82
CA ALA A 68 3.71 1.82 -7.89
C ALA A 68 2.28 2.41 -7.88
N ILE A 69 1.51 2.31 -8.97
CA ILE A 69 0.09 2.71 -9.01
C ILE A 69 -0.76 2.04 -7.92
N TYR A 70 -0.39 0.83 -7.48
CA TYR A 70 -1.05 0.06 -6.44
C TYR A 70 -0.61 0.49 -5.03
N ALA A 71 -1.11 1.65 -4.60
CA ALA A 71 -0.73 2.31 -3.35
C ALA A 71 -1.09 1.56 -2.04
N TYR A 72 -1.93 0.52 -2.12
CA TYR A 72 -2.38 -0.23 -0.94
C TYR A 72 -1.32 -1.18 -0.37
N ASP A 73 -0.49 -1.77 -1.23
CA ASP A 73 0.48 -2.80 -0.82
C ASP A 73 1.70 -2.31 -0.02
N PRO A 74 2.27 -1.11 -0.25
CA PRO A 74 3.55 -0.74 0.34
C PRO A 74 3.52 -0.34 1.82
N VAL A 75 2.34 -0.03 2.35
CA VAL A 75 2.17 0.51 3.72
C VAL A 75 0.91 -0.05 4.36
N LEU A 76 0.92 -0.17 5.68
CA LEU A 76 -0.26 -0.39 6.49
C LEU A 76 -0.61 0.92 7.19
N VAL A 77 -1.75 1.53 6.84
CA VAL A 77 -2.22 2.76 7.49
C VAL A 77 -2.98 2.40 8.76
N LEU A 78 -2.76 3.19 9.82
CA LEU A 78 -3.35 3.09 11.16
C LEU A 78 -3.95 4.44 11.54
N ASP A 79 -4.76 4.49 12.60
CA ASP A 79 -5.45 5.72 13.01
C ASP A 79 -4.47 6.83 13.44
N ASP A 80 -3.25 6.47 13.86
CA ASP A 80 -2.21 7.37 14.35
C ASP A 80 -0.98 7.50 13.43
N GLY A 81 -0.97 6.83 12.27
CA GLY A 81 0.16 6.89 11.33
C GLY A 81 0.21 5.72 10.36
N ALA A 82 1.38 5.41 9.80
CA ALA A 82 1.58 4.30 8.88
C ALA A 82 2.80 3.46 9.23
N ILE A 83 2.72 2.15 8.98
CA ILE A 83 3.85 1.23 9.01
C ILE A 83 4.30 0.98 7.57
N MET A 84 5.58 1.20 7.28
CA MET A 84 6.14 0.80 6.00
C MET A 84 6.25 -0.73 5.94
N LEU A 85 5.54 -1.33 5.00
CA LEU A 85 5.66 -2.75 4.72
C LEU A 85 6.92 -3.02 3.91
N ARG A 86 7.18 -4.31 3.69
CA ARG A 86 8.36 -4.74 2.94
C ARG A 86 7.95 -5.74 1.85
N PRO A 87 7.72 -5.26 0.62
CA PRO A 87 7.26 -6.11 -0.47
C PRO A 87 8.13 -7.35 -0.69
N GLY A 88 7.47 -8.48 -0.96
CA GLY A 88 8.12 -9.76 -1.22
C GLY A 88 8.92 -9.70 -2.52
N LYS A 89 8.34 -9.07 -3.55
CA LYS A 89 9.01 -8.80 -4.83
C LYS A 89 10.06 -7.70 -4.65
N VAL A 90 11.33 -8.03 -4.91
CA VAL A 90 12.46 -7.10 -4.75
C VAL A 90 12.28 -5.79 -5.54
N LYS A 91 11.72 -5.87 -6.76
CA LYS A 91 11.52 -4.71 -7.64
C LYS A 91 10.64 -3.62 -7.02
N ARG A 92 9.71 -4.01 -6.13
CA ARG A 92 8.74 -3.15 -5.46
C ARG A 92 9.25 -2.51 -4.16
N ARG A 93 10.47 -2.83 -3.71
CA ARG A 93 10.99 -2.39 -2.39
C ARG A 93 11.32 -0.90 -2.30
N SER A 94 11.28 -0.17 -3.42
CA SER A 94 11.36 1.29 -3.45
C SER A 94 10.02 1.96 -3.11
N GLU A 95 8.89 1.29 -3.35
CA GLU A 95 7.53 1.83 -3.17
C GLU A 95 7.27 2.34 -1.74
N PRO A 96 7.56 1.58 -0.65
CA PRO A 96 7.22 1.99 0.71
C PRO A 96 7.83 3.33 1.10
N ARG A 97 9.06 3.61 0.67
CA ARG A 97 9.75 4.88 0.96
C ARG A 97 9.13 6.07 0.22
N ALA A 98 8.64 5.85 -0.99
CA ALA A 98 7.97 6.91 -1.74
C ALA A 98 6.62 7.24 -1.13
N VAL A 99 5.82 6.22 -0.80
CA VAL A 99 4.52 6.38 -0.13
C VAL A 99 4.70 7.03 1.25
N ALA A 100 5.68 6.58 2.04
CA ALA A 100 6.02 7.19 3.33
C ALA A 100 6.26 8.70 3.24
N ARG A 101 7.08 9.15 2.29
CA ARG A 101 7.35 10.59 2.10
C ARG A 101 6.10 11.38 1.73
N ASP A 102 5.28 10.83 0.84
CA ASP A 102 4.03 11.48 0.43
C ASP A 102 3.02 11.55 1.61
N LEU A 103 2.96 10.49 2.45
CA LEU A 103 2.15 10.45 3.66
C LEU A 103 2.64 11.47 4.71
N GLU A 104 3.94 11.53 4.98
CA GLU A 104 4.53 12.49 5.93
C GLU A 104 4.27 13.94 5.48
N ALA A 105 4.45 14.23 4.19
CA ALA A 105 4.13 15.55 3.62
C ALA A 105 2.65 15.92 3.76
N SER A 106 1.77 14.91 3.88
CA SER A 106 0.33 15.08 4.10
C SER A 106 -0.08 15.11 5.58
N GLY A 107 0.88 15.05 6.51
CA GLY A 107 0.66 15.05 7.95
C GLY A 107 0.40 13.68 8.59
N VAL A 108 0.65 12.57 7.88
CA VAL A 108 0.53 11.21 8.41
C VAL A 108 1.93 10.70 8.77
N PRO A 109 2.26 10.48 10.05
CA PRO A 109 3.61 10.07 10.45
C PRO A 109 3.89 8.61 10.10
N VAL A 110 5.16 8.30 9.81
CA VAL A 110 5.64 6.92 9.72
C VAL A 110 6.03 6.44 11.11
N LEU A 111 5.40 5.37 11.55
CA LEU A 111 5.52 4.84 12.91
C LEU A 111 6.65 3.81 13.03
N ALA A 112 6.81 3.00 11.97
CA ALA A 112 7.79 1.93 11.90
C ALA A 112 7.98 1.47 10.46
N ALA A 113 8.99 0.63 10.24
CA ALA A 113 9.20 -0.09 9.00
C ALA A 113 9.52 -1.56 9.30
N LEU A 114 9.03 -2.47 8.45
CA LEU A 114 9.41 -3.87 8.54
C LEU A 114 10.85 -4.07 8.06
N GLU A 115 11.62 -4.85 8.82
CA GLU A 115 13.04 -5.11 8.56
C GLU A 115 13.29 -6.56 8.10
N PRO A 116 14.29 -6.83 7.25
CA PRO A 116 14.66 -8.19 6.87
C PRO A 116 14.84 -9.10 8.10
N PRO A 117 14.39 -10.38 8.06
CA PRO A 117 13.90 -11.11 6.88
C PRO A 117 12.41 -10.95 6.59
N ALA A 118 11.70 -10.04 7.27
CA ALA A 118 10.26 -9.86 7.06
C ALA A 118 9.91 -9.49 5.61
N THR A 119 8.79 -10.04 5.14
CA THR A 119 8.07 -9.54 3.97
C THR A 119 6.58 -9.47 4.29
N ALA A 120 5.93 -8.40 3.84
CA ALA A 120 4.49 -8.23 3.90
C ALA A 120 4.05 -7.28 2.77
N GLU A 121 2.87 -7.54 2.21
CA GLU A 121 2.19 -6.66 1.26
C GLU A 121 0.74 -6.47 1.69
N GLY A 122 0.24 -5.23 1.58
CA GLY A 122 -1.12 -4.86 2.00
C GLY A 122 -2.21 -5.77 1.46
N GLY A 123 -2.09 -6.26 0.22
CA GLY A 123 -3.05 -7.22 -0.36
C GLY A 123 -3.23 -8.54 0.40
N ASP A 124 -2.31 -8.91 1.31
CA ASP A 124 -2.46 -10.07 2.19
C ASP A 124 -2.95 -9.68 3.61
N LEU A 125 -3.30 -8.40 3.83
CA LEU A 125 -3.69 -7.82 5.12
C LEU A 125 -5.13 -7.31 5.08
N VAL A 126 -5.96 -7.75 6.03
CA VAL A 126 -7.36 -7.33 6.13
C VAL A 126 -7.72 -7.08 7.59
N PHE A 127 -8.17 -5.87 7.91
CA PHE A 127 -8.83 -5.61 9.20
C PHE A 127 -10.22 -6.22 9.19
N LEU A 128 -10.46 -7.20 10.07
CA LEU A 128 -11.78 -7.79 10.30
C LEU A 128 -12.68 -6.81 11.08
N ASP A 129 -12.09 -6.13 12.05
CA ASP A 129 -12.67 -5.07 12.87
C ASP A 129 -11.55 -4.11 13.31
N ASP A 130 -11.87 -3.16 14.19
CA ASP A 130 -10.93 -2.11 14.61
C ASP A 130 -9.71 -2.63 15.40
N VAL A 131 -9.76 -3.86 15.92
CA VAL A 131 -8.72 -4.44 16.78
C VAL A 131 -8.22 -5.79 16.30
N THR A 132 -8.60 -6.22 15.10
CA THR A 132 -8.28 -7.55 14.57
C THR A 132 -7.76 -7.47 13.14
N LEU A 133 -6.47 -7.73 12.94
CA LEU A 133 -5.83 -7.82 11.64
C LEU A 133 -5.64 -9.30 11.24
N LEU A 134 -6.19 -9.67 10.09
CA LEU A 134 -5.96 -10.97 9.46
C LEU A 134 -4.78 -10.84 8.49
N VAL A 135 -3.86 -11.80 8.53
CA VAL A 135 -2.63 -11.81 7.73
C VAL A 135 -2.51 -13.14 6.99
N GLY A 136 -2.61 -13.11 5.66
CA GLY A 136 -2.27 -14.24 4.82
C GLY A 136 -0.76 -14.44 4.75
N VAL A 137 -0.29 -15.67 4.99
CA VAL A 137 1.13 -16.04 4.92
C VAL A 137 1.33 -16.95 3.71
N GLY A 138 2.19 -16.52 2.79
CA GLY A 138 2.44 -17.20 1.52
C GLY A 138 3.60 -16.58 0.76
N TYR A 139 3.45 -16.43 -0.56
CA TYR A 139 4.54 -16.01 -1.43
C TYR A 139 5.06 -14.58 -1.17
N ARG A 140 4.18 -13.63 -0.82
CA ARG A 140 4.53 -12.20 -0.67
C ARG A 140 4.68 -11.77 0.79
N THR A 141 3.84 -12.30 1.66
CA THR A 141 3.90 -12.08 3.10
C THR A 141 4.40 -13.34 3.82
N ASN A 142 5.44 -13.22 4.65
CA ASN A 142 6.05 -14.37 5.34
C ASN A 142 5.80 -14.33 6.86
N ALA A 143 6.12 -15.43 7.55
CA ALA A 143 5.93 -15.56 8.99
C ALA A 143 6.65 -14.44 9.78
N ALA A 144 7.87 -14.07 9.39
CA ALA A 144 8.63 -12.99 10.03
C ALA A 144 7.93 -11.62 9.85
N GLY A 145 7.25 -11.39 8.73
CA GLY A 145 6.42 -10.22 8.50
C GLY A 145 5.19 -10.18 9.40
N ALA A 146 4.48 -11.31 9.50
CA ALA A 146 3.35 -11.43 10.42
C ALA A 146 3.76 -11.21 11.89
N GLU A 147 4.91 -11.74 12.31
CA GLU A 147 5.45 -11.58 13.67
C GLU A 147 5.89 -10.14 13.99
N GLN A 148 6.55 -9.46 13.05
CA GLN A 148 6.89 -8.05 13.23
C GLN A 148 5.64 -7.16 13.25
N LEU A 149 4.66 -7.43 12.39
CA LEU A 149 3.37 -6.73 12.43
C LEU A 149 2.67 -6.92 13.77
N ALA A 150 2.60 -8.15 14.29
CA ALA A 150 2.03 -8.42 15.61
C ALA A 150 2.72 -7.61 16.71
N SER A 151 4.05 -7.59 16.73
CA SER A 151 4.83 -6.83 17.72
C SER A 151 4.61 -5.31 17.62
N LEU A 152 4.49 -4.76 16.41
CA LEU A 152 4.28 -3.33 16.18
C LEU A 152 2.85 -2.87 16.51
N LEU A 153 1.89 -3.78 16.41
CA LEU A 153 0.46 -3.53 16.59
C LEU A 153 -0.03 -3.86 18.01
N GLU A 154 0.67 -4.71 18.76
CA GLU A 154 0.35 -5.05 20.15
C GLU A 154 0.18 -3.81 21.06
N PRO A 155 1.06 -2.78 21.03
CA PRO A 155 0.88 -1.58 21.86
C PRO A 155 -0.40 -0.78 21.54
N ARG A 156 -1.00 -1.01 20.37
CA ARG A 156 -2.26 -0.40 19.92
C ARG A 156 -3.49 -1.27 20.26
N GLY A 157 -3.29 -2.40 20.92
CA GLY A 157 -4.36 -3.35 21.24
C GLY A 157 -4.90 -4.09 20.01
N ILE A 158 -4.18 -4.09 18.89
CA ILE A 158 -4.57 -4.78 17.66
C ILE A 158 -3.99 -6.19 17.70
N THR A 159 -4.87 -7.19 17.64
CA THR A 159 -4.56 -8.61 17.58
C THR A 159 -4.32 -9.03 16.13
N VAL A 160 -3.27 -9.82 15.91
CA VAL A 160 -2.93 -10.36 14.59
C VAL A 160 -3.23 -11.85 14.52
N HIS A 161 -4.03 -12.27 13.53
CA HIS A 161 -4.26 -13.67 13.20
C HIS A 161 -3.63 -14.01 11.86
N ARG A 162 -2.72 -15.00 11.87
CA ARG A 162 -2.06 -15.50 10.66
C ARG A 162 -2.81 -16.68 10.05
N PHE A 163 -2.82 -16.75 8.73
CA PHE A 163 -3.42 -17.84 7.95
C PHE A 163 -2.43 -18.30 6.89
N ASP A 164 -1.96 -19.54 6.98
CA ASP A 164 -1.07 -20.12 5.97
C ASP A 164 -1.87 -20.50 4.71
N LEU A 165 -1.40 -20.04 3.54
CA LEU A 165 -2.05 -20.22 2.23
C LEU A 165 -1.38 -21.29 1.36
#